data_AF-A0A8H7PCL9-F1
#
_entry.id   AF-A0A8H7PCL9-F1
#
_cell.length_a   1.000
_cell.length_b   1.000
_cell.length_c   1.000
_cell.angle_alpha   90.00
_cell.angle_beta   90.00
_cell.angle_gamma   90.00
#
_symmetry.space_group_name_H-M   'P 1'
#
loop_
_entity.id
_entity.type
_entity.pdbx_description
1 polymer ?
#
loop_
_entity_poly.entity_id
_entity_poly.type
_entity_poly.pdbx_seq_one_letter_code
_entity_poly.pdbx_strand_id
1 'polypeptide(L)'
;MTSRLWSHPNTRAAIKTLTWFPVIFFFLENGFSTATVQGRSMQPTFNPDSNKLTPDVVLLSHWGAIGHKFKRGEVVAMTSPHNPNLTITKRIIALEGDTVRPLPQSEQKSAVHVPKGHCWVEGDESFHSRDSNFFGAVPLGLISSKVTYILWPLSRFGKVELKPNRDRVSVDSVDAVHLNQQKSKFSRVIASSYTNIRMENYRRQPITASETDAGHTLIKHAENELLISASGKINRYVTVGLELLEKNKTVVIVGSGKAVSKTVSVTEIIKRRMEGALHQYTQIGSSTSTEKWNPVENKEFDQLVVSKHIPVLTIYLCHEPSPDLEKVSGYQPPTKEGTSSGTAGTTT
;
A
#
# COMPACT_ATOMS: atom_id res chain seq x y z
N MET A 1 -42.23 56.53 9.43
CA MET A 1 -40.98 56.46 8.63
C MET A 1 -40.25 55.12 8.70
N THR A 2 -40.70 54.13 9.48
CA THR A 2 -39.98 52.87 9.71
C THR A 2 -40.35 51.69 8.80
N SER A 3 -41.41 51.80 7.99
CA SER A 3 -41.89 50.68 7.15
C SER A 3 -41.17 50.51 5.80
N ARG A 4 -40.35 51.48 5.38
CA ARG A 4 -39.69 51.47 4.05
C ARG A 4 -38.30 50.80 4.02
N LEU A 5 -37.66 50.58 5.16
CA LEU A 5 -36.36 49.86 5.22
C LEU A 5 -36.52 48.32 5.15
N TRP A 6 -37.73 47.80 5.38
CA TRP A 6 -38.00 46.36 5.54
C TRP A 6 -38.45 45.64 4.25
N SER A 7 -38.59 46.37 3.14
CA SER A 7 -39.06 45.83 1.85
C SER A 7 -37.94 45.56 0.84
N HIS A 8 -36.69 45.95 1.12
CA HIS A 8 -35.58 45.67 0.21
C HIS A 8 -35.16 44.19 0.31
N PRO A 9 -34.95 43.49 -0.81
CA PRO A 9 -34.57 42.07 -0.81
C PRO A 9 -33.24 41.84 -0.06
N ASN A 10 -32.34 42.81 -0.07
CA ASN A 10 -31.04 42.73 0.60
C ASN A 10 -31.15 42.83 2.13
N THR A 11 -32.11 43.58 2.68
CA THR A 11 -32.28 43.69 4.15
C THR A 11 -32.87 42.40 4.72
N ARG A 12 -33.80 41.74 3.99
CA ARG A 12 -34.29 40.41 4.36
C ARG A 12 -33.21 39.33 4.28
N ALA A 13 -32.34 39.40 3.27
CA ALA A 13 -31.19 38.50 3.15
C ALA A 13 -30.18 38.71 4.30
N ALA A 14 -29.86 39.96 4.62
CA ALA A 14 -28.93 40.32 5.70
C ALA A 14 -29.43 39.85 7.08
N ILE A 15 -30.74 40.00 7.36
CA ILE A 15 -31.33 39.52 8.62
C ILE A 15 -31.23 37.98 8.68
N LYS A 16 -31.52 37.28 7.58
CA LYS A 16 -31.38 35.81 7.52
C LYS A 16 -29.94 35.36 7.76
N THR A 17 -28.95 36.01 7.14
CA THR A 17 -27.54 35.67 7.36
C THR A 17 -27.11 35.95 8.80
N LEU A 18 -27.58 37.06 9.40
CA LEU A 18 -27.26 37.42 10.78
C LEU A 18 -27.87 36.43 11.79
N THR A 19 -29.09 35.94 11.54
CA THR A 19 -29.71 34.92 12.40
C THR A 19 -28.99 33.56 12.35
N TRP A 20 -28.32 33.24 11.24
CA TRP A 20 -27.50 32.03 11.12
C TRP A 20 -26.10 32.19 11.73
N PHE A 21 -25.65 33.41 12.01
CA PHE A 21 -24.30 33.67 12.53
C PHE A 21 -24.01 32.96 13.87
N PRO A 22 -24.89 32.99 14.91
CA PRO A 22 -24.63 32.28 16.16
C PRO A 22 -24.51 30.77 15.98
N VAL A 23 -25.29 30.21 15.05
CA VAL A 23 -25.20 28.78 14.69
C VAL A 23 -23.85 28.52 14.03
N ILE A 24 -23.50 29.25 12.97
CA ILE A 24 -22.21 29.07 12.28
C ILE A 24 -21.04 29.25 13.25
N PHE A 25 -21.08 30.26 14.11
CA PHE A 25 -20.05 30.54 15.11
C PHE A 25 -19.90 29.40 16.11
N PHE A 26 -21.01 28.92 16.70
CA PHE A 26 -21.00 27.76 17.61
C PHE A 26 -20.38 26.53 16.95
N PHE A 27 -20.77 26.26 15.71
CA PHE A 27 -20.25 25.13 14.96
C PHE A 27 -18.73 25.31 14.69
N LEU A 28 -18.28 26.48 14.24
CA LEU A 28 -16.84 26.72 14.01
C LEU A 28 -16.01 26.60 15.29
N GLU A 29 -16.48 27.15 16.40
CA GLU A 29 -15.77 27.18 17.69
C GLU A 29 -15.69 25.80 18.35
N ASN A 30 -16.74 24.97 18.20
CA ASN A 30 -16.75 23.60 18.75
C ASN A 30 -16.17 22.56 17.77
N GLY A 31 -16.18 22.84 16.47
CA GLY A 31 -15.75 21.91 15.43
C GLY A 31 -14.24 21.78 15.31
N PHE A 32 -13.51 22.87 15.57
CA PHE A 32 -12.06 22.92 15.42
C PHE A 32 -11.40 23.56 16.64
N SER A 33 -10.22 23.08 17.01
CA SER A 33 -9.34 23.75 17.97
C SER A 33 -7.90 23.75 17.49
N THR A 34 -7.08 24.57 18.13
CA THR A 34 -5.64 24.60 17.89
C THR A 34 -4.92 23.98 19.08
N ALA A 35 -3.90 23.16 18.81
CA ALA A 35 -3.07 22.58 19.85
C ALA A 35 -1.59 22.70 19.49
N THR A 36 -0.74 22.80 20.52
CA THR A 36 0.71 22.81 20.34
C THR A 36 1.24 21.39 20.54
N VAL A 37 1.92 20.84 19.52
CA VAL A 37 2.53 19.51 19.62
C VAL A 37 3.85 19.63 20.36
N GLN A 38 3.92 18.99 21.52
CA GLN A 38 5.15 18.93 22.32
C GLN A 38 5.71 17.51 22.34
N GLY A 39 7.03 17.39 22.18
CA GLY A 39 7.74 16.11 22.24
C GLY A 39 8.24 15.59 20.89
N ARG A 40 8.92 14.44 20.94
CA ARG A 40 9.64 13.84 19.80
C ARG A 40 8.90 12.68 19.12
N SER A 41 7.85 12.14 19.74
CA SER A 41 7.24 10.89 19.26
C SER A 41 6.62 10.96 17.86
N MET A 42 6.34 12.16 17.35
CA MET A 42 5.79 12.39 16.01
C MET A 42 6.83 12.95 15.03
N GLN A 43 8.13 12.93 15.37
CA GLN A 43 9.19 13.28 14.42
C GLN A 43 9.29 12.23 13.31
N PRO A 44 9.58 12.61 12.05
CA PRO A 44 9.84 13.97 11.57
C PRO A 44 8.58 14.77 11.20
N THR A 45 7.37 14.19 11.34
CA THR A 45 6.12 14.83 10.91
C THR A 45 5.81 16.10 11.70
N PHE A 46 6.05 16.10 13.00
CA PHE A 46 6.00 17.30 13.84
C PHE A 46 7.33 17.55 14.53
N ASN A 47 7.66 18.83 14.71
CA ASN A 47 8.88 19.31 15.35
C ASN A 47 10.15 18.63 14.80
N PRO A 48 10.43 18.67 13.48
CA PRO A 48 11.60 18.01 12.90
C PRO A 48 12.92 18.51 13.50
N ASP A 49 12.96 19.78 13.91
CA ASP A 49 14.13 20.37 14.55
C ASP A 49 14.28 19.90 16.00
N SER A 50 15.48 19.48 16.36
CA SER A 50 15.80 19.06 17.73
C SER A 50 15.82 20.22 18.73
N ASN A 51 15.91 21.45 18.25
CA ASN A 51 16.16 22.63 19.07
C ASN A 51 14.93 23.12 19.86
N LYS A 52 13.72 22.57 19.66
CA LYS A 52 12.48 22.87 20.42
C LYS A 52 12.07 24.35 20.53
N LEU A 53 12.77 25.27 19.87
CA LEU A 53 12.55 26.72 19.97
C LEU A 53 11.18 27.15 19.46
N THR A 54 10.67 26.47 18.44
CA THR A 54 9.35 26.76 17.83
C THR A 54 8.55 25.46 17.73
N PRO A 55 7.63 25.19 18.67
CA PRO A 55 6.78 24.00 18.58
C PRO A 55 5.71 24.20 17.50
N ASP A 56 5.35 23.09 16.84
CA ASP A 56 4.30 23.10 15.82
C ASP A 56 2.94 23.34 16.46
N VAL A 57 2.20 24.31 15.92
CA VAL A 57 0.79 24.51 16.23
C VAL A 57 -0.03 23.84 15.16
N VAL A 58 -0.94 22.96 15.54
CA VAL A 58 -1.75 22.13 14.64
C VAL A 58 -3.24 22.41 14.80
N LEU A 59 -3.98 22.19 13.71
CA LEU A 59 -5.43 22.26 13.69
C LEU A 59 -6.04 20.88 13.97
N LEU A 60 -6.81 20.82 15.04
CA LEU A 60 -7.59 19.68 15.48
C LEU A 60 -9.02 19.79 14.95
N SER A 61 -9.52 18.73 14.32
CA SER A 61 -10.92 18.63 13.88
C SER A 61 -11.66 17.61 14.76
N HIS A 62 -12.58 18.10 15.60
CA HIS A 62 -13.39 17.26 16.49
C HIS A 62 -14.51 16.58 15.73
N TRP A 63 -15.14 17.27 14.78
CA TRP A 63 -16.17 16.66 13.93
C TRP A 63 -15.66 15.49 13.10
N GLY A 64 -14.39 15.56 12.71
CA GLY A 64 -13.73 14.44 12.04
C GLY A 64 -13.68 13.18 12.91
N ALA A 65 -13.75 13.30 14.24
CA ALA A 65 -13.72 12.19 15.18
C ALA A 65 -15.11 11.67 15.60
N ILE A 66 -16.16 12.51 15.59
CA ILE A 66 -17.53 12.15 16.05
C ILE A 66 -18.08 10.90 15.35
N GLY A 67 -17.84 10.75 14.05
CA GLY A 67 -18.33 9.60 13.29
C GLY A 67 -17.50 8.32 13.43
N HIS A 68 -16.41 8.36 14.19
CA HIS A 68 -15.38 7.31 14.27
C HIS A 68 -14.87 6.79 12.91
N LYS A 69 -15.00 7.60 11.85
CA LYS A 69 -14.56 7.28 10.48
C LYS A 69 -13.10 7.68 10.31
N PHE A 70 -12.21 6.84 10.80
CA PHE A 70 -10.77 7.04 10.68
C PHE A 70 -10.18 6.31 9.48
N LYS A 71 -9.03 6.78 9.01
CA LYS A 71 -8.25 6.13 7.95
C LYS A 71 -6.85 5.82 8.45
N ARG A 72 -6.29 4.72 7.94
CA ARG A 72 -4.89 4.36 8.14
C ARG A 72 -3.99 5.49 7.63
N GLY A 73 -2.95 5.80 8.38
CA GLY A 73 -2.02 6.91 8.09
C GLY A 73 -2.48 8.28 8.60
N GLU A 74 -3.71 8.44 9.08
CA GLU A 74 -4.16 9.69 9.72
C GLU A 74 -3.47 9.89 11.08
N VAL A 75 -3.24 11.16 11.41
CA VAL A 75 -2.76 11.56 12.73
C VAL A 75 -3.94 12.00 13.58
N VAL A 76 -3.99 11.51 14.81
CA VAL A 76 -5.07 11.77 15.75
C VAL A 76 -4.51 12.24 17.09
N ALA A 77 -5.27 13.11 17.76
CA ALA A 77 -5.07 13.41 19.16
C ALA A 77 -6.07 12.58 19.97
N MET A 78 -5.58 11.96 21.03
CA MET A 78 -6.37 11.05 21.86
C MET A 78 -5.96 11.11 23.31
N THR A 79 -6.88 10.78 24.19
CA THR A 79 -6.58 10.61 25.61
C THR A 79 -5.75 9.35 25.81
N SER A 80 -4.65 9.47 26.56
CA SER A 80 -3.79 8.32 26.85
C SER A 80 -4.55 7.28 27.68
N PRO A 81 -4.53 5.98 27.28
CA PRO A 81 -5.22 4.93 28.03
C PRO A 81 -4.63 4.70 29.43
N HIS A 82 -3.37 5.12 29.64
CA HIS A 82 -2.66 4.97 30.91
C HIS A 82 -2.79 6.19 31.83
N ASN A 83 -3.04 7.38 31.25
CA ASN A 83 -3.19 8.60 32.03
C ASN A 83 -4.27 9.48 31.40
N PRO A 84 -5.47 9.57 32.01
CA PRO A 84 -6.60 10.31 31.44
C PRO A 84 -6.37 11.83 31.37
N ASN A 85 -5.41 12.35 32.13
CA ASN A 85 -5.07 13.78 32.11
C ASN A 85 -4.10 14.14 30.97
N LEU A 86 -3.62 13.16 30.20
CA LEU A 86 -2.65 13.36 29.14
C LEU A 86 -3.27 13.11 27.77
N THR A 87 -3.30 14.14 26.93
CA THR A 87 -3.61 13.99 25.50
C THR A 87 -2.33 13.71 24.73
N ILE A 88 -2.31 12.61 23.99
CA ILE A 88 -1.19 12.19 23.14
C ILE A 88 -1.57 12.33 21.67
N THR A 89 -0.59 12.68 20.84
CA THR A 89 -0.75 12.69 19.38
C THR A 89 -0.02 11.50 18.79
N LYS A 90 -0.74 10.68 18.00
CA LYS A 90 -0.23 9.45 17.38
C LYS A 90 -0.79 9.28 15.97
N ARG A 91 -0.16 8.41 15.18
CA ARG A 91 -0.62 8.03 13.85
C ARG A 91 -1.33 6.70 13.89
N ILE A 92 -2.48 6.61 13.23
CA ILE A 92 -3.22 5.36 13.05
C ILE A 92 -2.45 4.49 12.07
N ILE A 93 -2.00 3.33 12.53
CA ILE A 93 -1.31 2.32 11.71
C ILE A 93 -2.32 1.31 11.19
N ALA A 94 -3.25 0.88 12.04
CA ALA A 94 -4.23 -0.14 11.70
C ALA A 94 -5.58 0.13 12.36
N LEU A 95 -6.65 -0.39 11.76
CA LEU A 95 -8.03 -0.28 12.19
C LEU A 95 -8.61 -1.66 12.48
N GLU A 96 -9.86 -1.71 12.94
CA GLU A 96 -10.57 -2.97 13.20
C GLU A 96 -10.45 -3.98 12.05
N GLY A 97 -10.21 -5.25 12.40
CA GLY A 97 -10.00 -6.34 11.45
C GLY A 97 -8.57 -6.44 10.90
N ASP A 98 -7.76 -5.40 10.99
CA ASP A 98 -6.38 -5.51 10.56
C ASP A 98 -5.57 -6.41 11.50
N THR A 99 -4.57 -7.08 10.94
CA THR A 99 -3.54 -7.77 11.73
C THR A 99 -2.22 -7.02 11.62
N VAL A 100 -1.66 -6.65 12.78
CA VAL A 100 -0.41 -5.89 12.90
C VAL A 100 0.66 -6.77 13.53
N ARG A 101 1.87 -6.75 12.97
CA ARG A 101 3.05 -7.25 13.70
C ARG A 101 3.67 -6.10 14.51
N PRO A 102 3.69 -6.19 15.85
CA PRO A 102 4.30 -5.16 16.70
C PRO A 102 5.79 -4.99 16.41
N LEU A 103 6.35 -3.86 16.80
CA LEU A 103 7.79 -3.60 16.68
C LEU A 103 8.59 -4.55 17.59
N PRO A 104 9.86 -4.85 17.28
CA PRO A 104 10.70 -5.74 18.08
C PRO A 104 10.86 -5.34 19.55
N GLN A 105 10.60 -4.06 19.86
CA GLN A 105 10.65 -3.48 21.20
C GLN A 105 9.36 -3.71 22.01
N SER A 106 8.29 -4.18 21.37
CA SER A 106 7.03 -4.47 22.03
C SER A 106 7.14 -5.74 22.88
N GLU A 107 6.45 -5.75 24.02
CA GLU A 107 6.24 -6.96 24.81
C GLU A 107 5.42 -8.01 24.03
N GLN A 108 4.60 -7.56 23.08
CA GLN A 108 3.78 -8.40 22.21
C GLN A 108 4.62 -8.86 21.01
N LYS A 109 5.24 -10.04 21.13
CA LYS A 109 6.10 -10.62 20.07
C LYS A 109 5.31 -11.26 18.92
N SER A 110 4.02 -11.53 19.11
CA SER A 110 3.15 -12.16 18.11
C SER A 110 2.32 -11.13 17.34
N ALA A 111 1.83 -11.52 16.17
CA ALA A 111 0.89 -10.70 15.41
C ALA A 111 -0.41 -10.48 16.22
N VAL A 112 -0.88 -9.24 16.25
CA VAL A 112 -2.07 -8.81 16.98
C VAL A 112 -3.17 -8.47 15.98
N HIS A 113 -4.31 -9.14 16.14
CA HIS A 113 -5.53 -8.80 15.42
C HIS A 113 -6.25 -7.64 16.13
N VAL A 114 -6.52 -6.56 15.42
CA VAL A 114 -7.17 -5.36 15.98
C VAL A 114 -8.68 -5.63 16.18
N PRO A 115 -9.20 -5.57 17.41
CA PRO A 115 -10.60 -5.85 17.67
C PRO A 115 -11.52 -4.76 17.10
N LYS A 116 -12.81 -5.08 16.98
CA LYS A 116 -13.84 -4.12 16.53
C LYS A 116 -13.90 -2.90 17.43
N GLY A 117 -14.10 -1.72 16.84
CA GLY A 117 -14.12 -0.45 17.55
C GLY A 117 -12.77 -0.01 18.13
N HIS A 118 -11.66 -0.67 17.77
CA HIS A 118 -10.31 -0.32 18.20
C HIS A 118 -9.41 0.04 17.01
N CYS A 119 -8.28 0.65 17.32
CA CYS A 119 -7.22 0.96 16.38
C CYS A 119 -5.84 0.68 16.99
N TRP A 120 -4.86 0.50 16.12
CA TRP A 120 -3.45 0.46 16.51
C TRP A 120 -2.79 1.78 16.14
N VAL A 121 -2.23 2.48 17.13
CA VAL A 121 -1.63 3.81 16.97
C VAL A 121 -0.16 3.79 17.32
N GLU A 122 0.65 4.54 16.58
CA GLU A 122 2.08 4.64 16.81
C GLU A 122 2.63 6.04 16.62
N GLY A 123 3.77 6.31 17.26
CA GLY A 123 4.58 7.47 16.93
C GLY A 123 5.24 7.30 15.55
N ASP A 124 5.59 8.43 14.93
CA ASP A 124 6.47 8.42 13.77
C ASP A 124 7.92 8.12 14.17
N GLU A 125 8.31 8.45 15.41
CA GLU A 125 9.60 8.11 16.01
C GLU A 125 9.44 6.94 17.00
N SER A 126 9.82 5.75 16.55
CA SER A 126 9.61 4.50 17.28
C SER A 126 10.33 4.45 18.64
N PHE A 127 11.52 5.04 18.77
CA PHE A 127 12.34 4.91 19.99
C PHE A 127 11.90 5.85 21.12
N HIS A 128 11.11 6.88 20.83
CA HIS A 128 10.67 7.88 21.81
C HIS A 128 9.16 8.00 21.87
N SER A 129 8.46 6.89 21.62
CA SER A 129 7.01 6.83 21.60
C SER A 129 6.50 5.79 22.59
N ARG A 130 5.68 6.23 23.56
CA ARG A 130 4.73 5.34 24.23
C ARG A 130 3.47 5.27 23.38
N ASP A 131 3.21 4.11 22.80
CA ASP A 131 2.13 3.88 21.86
C ASP A 131 1.54 2.46 21.95
N SER A 132 0.82 1.99 20.92
CA SER A 132 0.19 0.67 20.93
C SER A 132 1.17 -0.49 21.09
N ASN A 133 2.45 -0.30 20.78
CA ASN A 133 3.46 -1.33 21.09
C ASN A 133 3.63 -1.55 22.60
N PHE A 134 3.24 -0.58 23.44
CA PHE A 134 3.29 -0.66 24.90
C PHE A 134 1.95 -1.03 25.53
N PHE A 135 0.85 -0.37 25.11
CA PHE A 135 -0.47 -0.56 25.73
C PHE A 135 -1.46 -1.39 24.88
N GLY A 136 -1.08 -1.83 23.68
CA GLY A 136 -1.92 -2.61 22.77
C GLY A 136 -2.89 -1.77 21.93
N ALA A 137 -3.89 -2.43 21.36
CA ALA A 137 -4.94 -1.78 20.58
C ALA A 137 -5.80 -0.87 21.48
N VAL A 138 -6.21 0.29 20.95
CA VAL A 138 -6.89 1.34 21.72
C VAL A 138 -8.30 1.58 21.18
N PRO A 139 -9.31 1.77 22.04
CA PRO A 139 -10.65 2.12 21.62
C PRO A 139 -10.68 3.40 20.79
N LEU A 140 -11.43 3.39 19.68
CA LEU A 140 -11.67 4.58 18.85
C LEU A 140 -12.34 5.72 19.62
N GLY A 141 -13.04 5.40 20.73
CA GLY A 141 -13.66 6.37 21.61
C GLY A 141 -12.68 7.26 22.40
N LEU A 142 -11.41 6.85 22.53
CA LEU A 142 -10.38 7.69 23.17
C LEU A 142 -9.84 8.78 22.24
N ILE A 143 -10.13 8.70 20.93
CA ILE A 143 -9.72 9.70 19.95
C ILE A 143 -10.63 10.92 20.06
N SER A 144 -10.06 12.06 20.45
CA SER A 144 -10.79 13.31 20.59
C SER A 144 -10.89 14.10 19.29
N SER A 145 -9.86 14.02 18.44
CA SER A 145 -9.80 14.81 17.21
C SER A 145 -8.81 14.28 16.19
N LYS A 146 -9.01 14.68 14.93
CA LYS A 146 -8.05 14.47 13.83
C LYS A 146 -7.11 15.65 13.72
N VAL A 147 -5.82 15.40 13.56
CA VAL A 147 -4.83 16.44 13.27
C VAL A 147 -4.77 16.63 11.76
N THR A 148 -5.19 17.80 11.28
CA THR A 148 -5.46 18.02 9.84
C THR A 148 -4.46 18.95 9.17
N TYR A 149 -4.05 20.02 9.84
CA TYR A 149 -3.12 21.02 9.31
C TYR A 149 -2.07 21.41 10.35
N ILE A 150 -0.89 21.79 9.88
CA ILE A 150 0.09 22.57 10.63
C ILE A 150 -0.20 24.05 10.33
N LEU A 151 -0.43 24.82 11.38
CA LEU A 151 -0.74 26.26 11.31
C LEU A 151 0.50 27.12 11.52
N TRP A 152 1.44 26.67 12.35
CA TRP A 152 2.68 27.38 12.66
C TRP A 152 3.81 26.37 12.90
N PRO A 153 5.07 26.65 12.49
CA PRO A 153 5.54 27.87 11.82
C PRO A 153 5.04 28.01 10.39
N LEU A 154 4.89 29.24 9.88
CA LEU A 154 4.34 29.51 8.54
C LEU A 154 5.15 28.84 7.42
N SER A 155 6.45 28.62 7.61
CA SER A 155 7.30 27.89 6.66
C SER A 155 6.87 26.44 6.43
N ARG A 156 6.12 25.86 7.38
CA ARG A 156 5.61 24.49 7.35
C ARG A 156 4.09 24.44 7.35
N PHE A 157 3.44 25.59 7.11
CA PHE A 157 2.00 25.65 6.98
C PHE A 157 1.54 24.70 5.87
N GLY A 158 0.61 23.80 6.20
CA GLY A 158 0.18 22.81 5.24
C GLY A 158 -0.63 21.69 5.85
N LYS A 159 -1.22 20.87 4.97
CA LYS A 159 -1.96 19.68 5.38
C LYS A 159 -1.01 18.62 5.92
N VAL A 160 -1.40 17.95 7.00
CA VAL A 160 -0.62 16.83 7.53
C VAL A 160 -0.59 15.68 6.53
N GLU A 161 0.62 15.20 6.24
CA GLU A 161 0.83 14.11 5.28
C GLU A 161 0.22 12.79 5.78
N LEU A 162 -0.53 12.13 4.89
CA LEU A 162 -1.01 10.77 5.08
C LEU A 162 0.09 9.80 4.65
N LYS A 163 0.67 9.09 5.61
CA LYS A 163 1.67 8.06 5.30
C LYS A 163 1.00 6.77 4.82
N PRO A 164 1.58 6.06 3.85
CA PRO A 164 1.06 4.78 3.40
C PRO A 164 1.12 3.75 4.53
N ASN A 165 0.32 2.69 4.40
CA ASN A 165 0.29 1.61 5.38
C ASN A 165 1.67 0.94 5.47
N ARG A 166 2.12 0.59 6.67
CA ARG A 166 3.41 -0.08 6.87
C ARG A 166 3.30 -1.53 6.40
N ASP A 167 4.37 -2.08 5.82
CA ASP A 167 4.41 -3.45 5.26
C ASP A 167 4.07 -4.56 6.29
N ARG A 168 4.12 -4.23 7.58
CA ARG A 168 3.80 -5.12 8.71
C ARG A 168 2.32 -5.17 9.10
N VAL A 169 1.45 -4.50 8.34
CA VAL A 169 0.00 -4.52 8.54
C VAL A 169 -0.64 -5.30 7.39
N SER A 170 -1.20 -6.47 7.70
CA SER A 170 -2.04 -7.20 6.76
C SER A 170 -3.49 -6.73 6.94
N VAL A 171 -4.02 -6.13 5.88
CA VAL A 171 -5.39 -5.60 5.84
C VAL A 171 -6.34 -6.76 5.55
N ASP A 172 -7.41 -6.86 6.33
CA ASP A 172 -8.43 -7.88 6.12
C ASP A 172 -9.07 -7.75 4.73
N SER A 173 -9.24 -8.90 4.07
CA SER A 173 -9.51 -9.07 2.63
C SER A 173 -10.74 -8.33 2.08
N VAL A 174 -11.66 -7.88 2.94
CA VAL A 174 -12.89 -7.16 2.58
C VAL A 174 -12.62 -5.70 2.18
N ASP A 175 -11.61 -5.06 2.76
CA ASP A 175 -11.25 -3.65 2.49
C ASP A 175 -10.27 -3.50 1.31
N ALA A 176 -9.52 -4.55 0.98
CA ALA A 176 -8.52 -4.55 -0.09
C ALA A 176 -9.12 -4.24 -1.47
N VAL A 177 -10.38 -4.64 -1.70
CA VAL A 177 -11.12 -4.39 -2.95
C VAL A 177 -11.48 -2.89 -3.11
N HIS A 178 -11.89 -2.23 -2.02
CA HIS A 178 -12.24 -0.80 -2.03
C HIS A 178 -11.00 0.10 -2.12
N LEU A 179 -9.89 -0.30 -1.49
CA LEU A 179 -8.60 0.40 -1.53
C LEU A 179 -7.94 0.34 -2.91
N ASN A 180 -8.12 -0.77 -3.65
CA ASN A 180 -7.68 -0.88 -5.04
C ASN A 180 -8.49 0.02 -6.00
N GLN A 181 -9.79 0.24 -5.73
CA GLN A 181 -10.61 1.19 -6.49
C GLN A 181 -10.24 2.67 -6.19
N GLN A 182 -9.89 3.02 -4.95
CA GLN A 182 -9.47 4.40 -4.61
C GLN A 182 -8.03 4.74 -5.04
N LYS A 183 -7.09 3.80 -4.96
CA LYS A 183 -5.72 3.98 -5.48
C LYS A 183 -5.71 4.28 -6.99
N SER A 184 -6.67 3.73 -7.75
CA SER A 184 -6.84 3.99 -9.19
C SER A 184 -7.29 5.44 -9.50
N LYS A 185 -8.03 6.10 -8.60
CA LYS A 185 -8.45 7.51 -8.78
C LYS A 185 -7.43 8.52 -8.25
N PHE A 186 -6.77 8.21 -7.13
CA PHE A 186 -5.74 9.10 -6.56
C PHE A 186 -4.42 9.10 -7.34
N SER A 187 -4.04 7.97 -7.95
CA SER A 187 -2.89 7.91 -8.87
C SER A 187 -3.06 8.83 -10.08
N ARG A 188 -4.31 9.07 -10.50
CA ARG A 188 -4.65 9.96 -11.62
C ARG A 188 -4.55 11.44 -11.28
N VAL A 189 -4.72 11.82 -10.00
CA VAL A 189 -4.66 13.22 -9.52
C VAL A 189 -3.23 13.63 -9.15
N ILE A 190 -2.44 12.73 -8.52
CA ILE A 190 -1.04 13.03 -8.18
C ILE A 190 -0.11 12.90 -9.40
N ALA A 191 -0.44 12.03 -10.37
CA ALA A 191 0.25 12.05 -11.67
C ALA A 191 0.01 13.35 -12.46
N SER A 192 -1.05 14.11 -12.17
CA SER A 192 -1.33 15.38 -12.84
C SER A 192 -0.49 16.56 -12.34
N SER A 193 0.08 16.48 -11.12
CA SER A 193 0.93 17.55 -10.56
C SER A 193 2.44 17.30 -10.72
N TYR A 194 2.85 16.07 -11.06
CA TYR A 194 4.24 15.74 -11.41
C TYR A 194 4.46 15.43 -12.89
N THR A 195 3.46 15.64 -13.76
CA THR A 195 3.60 15.46 -15.22
C THR A 195 4.36 16.58 -15.92
N ASN A 196 4.93 17.54 -15.19
CA ASN A 196 5.84 18.54 -15.74
C ASN A 196 7.26 18.48 -15.13
N ILE A 197 7.74 17.30 -14.70
CA ILE A 197 9.18 17.05 -14.85
C ILE A 197 9.39 16.72 -16.32
N ARG A 198 9.80 17.75 -17.05
CA ARG A 198 10.20 17.68 -18.44
C ARG A 198 11.39 16.71 -18.53
N MET A 199 11.13 15.46 -18.91
CA MET A 199 12.10 14.35 -19.05
C MET A 199 13.15 14.59 -20.15
N GLU A 200 13.11 15.75 -20.79
CA GLU A 200 14.08 16.27 -21.76
C GLU A 200 15.51 16.41 -21.18
N ASN A 201 15.67 16.46 -19.86
CA ASN A 201 16.98 16.65 -19.19
C ASN A 201 17.56 15.38 -18.52
N TYR A 202 16.93 14.21 -18.67
CA TYR A 202 17.37 12.97 -18.04
C TYR A 202 17.46 11.83 -19.06
N ARG A 203 18.64 11.21 -19.16
CA ARG A 203 18.85 10.06 -20.04
C ARG A 203 18.94 8.80 -19.19
N ARG A 204 18.04 7.84 -19.46
CA ARG A 204 18.14 6.50 -18.86
C ARG A 204 19.51 5.93 -19.25
N GLN A 205 20.32 5.50 -18.29
CA GLN A 205 21.46 4.68 -18.64
C GLN A 205 20.91 3.40 -19.31
N PRO A 206 21.30 3.06 -20.56
CA PRO A 206 21.17 1.68 -20.97
C PRO A 206 21.86 0.85 -19.89
N ILE A 207 21.28 -0.29 -19.53
CA ILE A 207 21.89 -1.21 -18.58
C ILE A 207 23.23 -1.60 -19.22
N THR A 208 24.31 -0.91 -18.83
CA THR A 208 25.64 -1.20 -19.32
C THR A 208 25.97 -2.55 -18.76
N ALA A 209 25.93 -3.54 -19.64
CA ALA A 209 26.59 -4.81 -19.43
C ALA A 209 28.08 -4.49 -19.28
N SER A 210 28.52 -4.35 -18.04
CA SER A 210 29.92 -4.39 -17.63
C SER A 210 29.89 -4.97 -16.22
N GLU A 211 30.37 -6.19 -15.95
CA GLU A 211 31.43 -6.93 -16.62
C GLU A 211 30.99 -8.35 -16.97
N THR A 212 31.34 -8.74 -18.19
CA THR A 212 31.37 -10.08 -18.76
C THR A 212 32.00 -11.10 -17.83
N ASP A 213 31.34 -12.25 -17.70
CA ASP A 213 32.05 -13.44 -18.14
C ASP A 213 31.37 -14.00 -19.39
N ALA A 214 32.18 -14.15 -20.43
CA ALA A 214 31.78 -14.64 -21.72
C ALA A 214 31.54 -16.14 -21.61
N GLY A 215 30.29 -16.56 -21.56
CA GLY A 215 29.99 -17.99 -21.48
C GLY A 215 28.51 -18.26 -21.49
N HIS A 216 28.11 -19.24 -22.28
CA HIS A 216 26.79 -19.84 -22.19
C HIS A 216 26.49 -20.24 -20.75
N THR A 217 25.53 -19.61 -20.06
CA THR A 217 24.66 -20.36 -19.14
C THR A 217 23.36 -19.63 -18.92
N LEU A 218 22.28 -20.31 -19.23
CA LEU A 218 20.96 -20.10 -18.65
C LEU A 218 21.14 -19.74 -17.17
N ILE A 219 20.56 -18.64 -16.70
CA ILE A 219 20.46 -18.38 -15.26
C ILE A 219 19.63 -19.54 -14.68
N LYS A 220 20.30 -20.59 -14.19
CA LYS A 220 19.70 -21.70 -13.43
C LYS A 220 19.26 -21.14 -12.09
N HIS A 221 18.06 -20.59 -12.04
CA HIS A 221 17.28 -20.58 -10.82
C HIS A 221 16.53 -21.91 -10.83
N ALA A 222 16.99 -22.90 -10.05
CA ALA A 222 16.55 -24.30 -10.06
C ALA A 222 16.61 -25.04 -11.44
N GLU A 223 16.58 -26.37 -11.45
CA GLU A 223 16.77 -27.15 -12.68
C GLU A 223 15.54 -27.18 -13.60
N ASN A 224 14.41 -26.60 -13.17
CA ASN A 224 13.09 -26.69 -13.80
C ASN A 224 12.41 -25.32 -14.05
N GLU A 225 13.12 -24.21 -13.99
CA GLU A 225 12.54 -22.88 -14.24
C GLU A 225 12.76 -22.37 -15.68
N LEU A 226 11.76 -21.69 -16.22
CA LEU A 226 11.72 -21.07 -17.54
C LEU A 226 11.38 -19.58 -17.40
N LEU A 227 12.40 -18.73 -17.58
CA LEU A 227 12.26 -17.28 -17.48
C LEU A 227 11.90 -16.66 -18.84
N ILE A 228 10.76 -15.97 -18.89
CA ILE A 228 10.24 -15.34 -20.10
C ILE A 228 10.69 -13.87 -20.16
N SER A 229 11.38 -13.52 -21.25
CA SER A 229 11.80 -12.14 -21.52
C SER A 229 10.86 -11.43 -22.50
N ALA A 230 10.84 -10.10 -22.43
CA ALA A 230 10.02 -9.28 -23.33
C ALA A 230 10.45 -9.38 -24.81
N SER A 231 11.73 -9.66 -25.10
CA SER A 231 12.27 -9.75 -26.47
C SER A 231 12.35 -11.17 -27.04
N GLY A 232 12.28 -12.23 -26.22
CA GLY A 232 12.41 -13.60 -26.69
C GLY A 232 11.24 -14.11 -27.54
N LYS A 233 11.51 -15.06 -28.46
CA LYS A 233 10.51 -15.69 -29.33
C LYS A 233 9.75 -16.80 -28.59
N ILE A 234 8.42 -16.81 -28.71
CA ILE A 234 7.52 -17.77 -28.04
C ILE A 234 7.91 -19.23 -28.33
N ASN A 235 8.14 -19.59 -29.59
CA ASN A 235 8.43 -20.97 -29.97
C ASN A 235 9.66 -21.55 -29.25
N ARG A 236 10.69 -20.73 -29.00
CA ARG A 236 11.90 -21.19 -28.28
C ARG A 236 11.58 -21.53 -26.84
N TYR A 237 10.77 -20.72 -26.17
CA TYR A 237 10.35 -20.98 -24.79
C TYR A 237 9.49 -22.23 -24.68
N VAL A 238 8.60 -22.45 -25.65
CA VAL A 238 7.76 -23.65 -25.69
C VAL A 238 8.62 -24.91 -25.86
N THR A 239 9.61 -24.90 -26.76
CA THR A 239 10.52 -26.04 -26.94
C THR A 239 11.28 -26.37 -25.65
N VAL A 240 11.91 -25.36 -25.02
CA VAL A 240 12.65 -25.55 -23.77
C VAL A 240 11.72 -25.99 -22.63
N GLY A 241 10.52 -25.44 -22.55
CA GLY A 241 9.54 -25.79 -21.53
C GLY A 241 9.08 -27.26 -21.61
N LEU A 242 8.97 -27.81 -22.82
CA LEU A 242 8.65 -29.23 -23.01
C LEU A 242 9.81 -30.13 -22.60
N GLU A 243 11.04 -29.80 -23.00
CA GLU A 243 12.25 -30.54 -22.61
C GLU A 243 12.42 -30.58 -21.08
N LEU A 244 12.16 -29.45 -20.38
CA LEU A 244 12.20 -29.38 -18.92
C LEU A 244 11.10 -30.21 -18.26
N LEU A 245 9.91 -30.25 -18.85
CA LEU A 245 8.78 -31.00 -18.32
C LEU A 245 9.00 -32.52 -18.45
N GLU A 246 9.57 -32.98 -19.57
CA GLU A 246 9.98 -34.38 -19.76
C GLU A 246 11.03 -34.81 -18.73
N LYS A 247 11.97 -33.91 -18.40
CA LYS A 247 13.07 -34.21 -17.47
C LYS A 247 12.65 -34.21 -16.00
N ASN A 248 11.85 -33.22 -15.57
CA ASN A 248 11.63 -32.92 -14.15
C ASN A 248 10.19 -33.12 -13.67
N LYS A 249 9.29 -33.63 -14.52
CA LYS A 249 7.82 -33.77 -14.32
C LYS A 249 7.05 -32.47 -14.00
N THR A 250 7.79 -31.40 -13.72
CA THR A 250 7.31 -30.09 -13.29
C THR A 250 8.14 -29.03 -13.99
N VAL A 251 7.50 -27.92 -14.38
CA VAL A 251 8.17 -26.75 -14.93
C VAL A 251 7.57 -25.50 -14.33
N VAL A 252 8.43 -24.53 -14.00
CA VAL A 252 8.03 -23.24 -13.42
C VAL A 252 8.28 -22.16 -14.45
N ILE A 253 7.25 -21.46 -14.88
CA ILE A 253 7.34 -20.44 -15.92
C ILE A 253 7.15 -19.07 -15.25
N VAL A 254 8.16 -18.20 -15.35
CA VAL A 254 8.16 -16.89 -14.69
C VAL A 254 8.28 -15.79 -15.73
N GLY A 255 7.45 -14.75 -15.62
CA GLY A 255 7.66 -13.52 -16.38
C GLY A 255 7.29 -12.27 -15.60
N SER A 256 8.00 -11.18 -15.88
CA SER A 256 7.85 -9.91 -15.19
C SER A 256 7.58 -8.76 -16.17
N GLY A 257 6.81 -7.78 -15.70
CA GLY A 257 6.52 -6.54 -16.43
C GLY A 257 5.91 -6.80 -17.81
N LYS A 258 6.61 -6.34 -18.87
CA LYS A 258 6.16 -6.49 -20.26
C LYS A 258 6.10 -7.95 -20.75
N ALA A 259 6.70 -8.89 -20.04
CA ALA A 259 6.70 -10.30 -20.41
C ALA A 259 5.47 -11.07 -19.90
N VAL A 260 4.69 -10.53 -18.96
CA VAL A 260 3.58 -11.24 -18.30
C VAL A 260 2.56 -11.82 -19.29
N SER A 261 2.11 -11.04 -20.28
CA SER A 261 1.16 -11.54 -21.29
C SER A 261 1.76 -12.67 -22.14
N LYS A 262 3.06 -12.60 -22.43
CA LYS A 262 3.76 -13.64 -23.18
C LYS A 262 3.91 -14.92 -22.35
N THR A 263 4.14 -14.80 -21.04
CA THR A 263 4.19 -15.93 -20.12
C THR A 263 2.93 -16.76 -20.19
N VAL A 264 1.75 -16.11 -20.12
CA VAL A 264 0.47 -16.81 -20.27
C VAL A 264 0.37 -17.51 -21.62
N SER A 265 0.74 -16.82 -22.71
CA SER A 265 0.71 -17.43 -24.05
C SER A 265 1.61 -18.67 -24.16
N VAL A 266 2.82 -18.62 -23.62
CA VAL A 266 3.76 -19.75 -23.61
C VAL A 266 3.17 -20.91 -22.80
N THR A 267 2.66 -20.65 -21.60
CA THR A 267 2.00 -21.65 -20.74
C THR A 267 0.84 -22.33 -21.47
N GLU A 268 -0.06 -21.56 -22.09
CA GLU A 268 -1.21 -22.11 -22.80
C GLU A 268 -0.79 -22.98 -23.99
N ILE A 269 0.26 -22.60 -24.72
CA ILE A 269 0.77 -23.42 -25.83
C ILE A 269 1.37 -24.73 -25.30
N ILE A 270 2.13 -24.69 -24.20
CA ILE A 270 2.69 -25.90 -23.58
C ILE A 270 1.57 -26.84 -23.13
N LYS A 271 0.54 -26.32 -22.44
CA LYS A 271 -0.62 -27.12 -22.04
C LYS A 271 -1.31 -27.77 -23.24
N ARG A 272 -1.48 -27.06 -24.35
CA ARG A 272 -2.08 -27.62 -25.59
C ARG A 272 -1.24 -28.74 -26.20
N ARG A 273 0.09 -28.60 -26.19
CA ARG A 273 1.00 -29.64 -26.71
C ARG A 273 1.04 -30.89 -25.83
N MET A 274 0.83 -30.73 -24.53
CA MET A 274 0.64 -31.83 -23.56
C MET A 274 -0.82 -32.25 -23.45
N GLU A 275 -1.62 -31.91 -24.46
CA GLU A 275 -3.04 -32.26 -24.61
C GLU A 275 -3.91 -31.92 -23.40
N GLY A 276 -3.53 -30.94 -22.57
CA GLY A 276 -4.28 -30.52 -21.40
C GLY A 276 -4.18 -31.45 -20.18
N ALA A 277 -3.20 -32.35 -20.13
CA ALA A 277 -3.01 -33.31 -19.02
C ALA A 277 -2.32 -32.72 -17.77
N LEU A 278 -2.00 -31.42 -17.76
CA LEU A 278 -1.18 -30.79 -16.71
C LEU A 278 -2.04 -30.07 -15.67
N HIS A 279 -1.65 -30.22 -14.41
CA HIS A 279 -2.09 -29.40 -13.30
C HIS A 279 -1.40 -28.04 -13.37
N GLN A 280 -2.15 -26.95 -13.21
CA GLN A 280 -1.61 -25.59 -13.23
C GLN A 280 -1.79 -24.90 -11.88
N TYR A 281 -0.73 -24.25 -11.41
CA TYR A 281 -0.76 -23.39 -10.23
C TYR A 281 -0.25 -22.00 -10.60
N THR A 282 -1.03 -20.96 -10.31
CA THR A 282 -0.69 -19.58 -10.69
C THR A 282 -0.48 -18.73 -9.44
N GLN A 283 0.67 -18.05 -9.37
CA GLN A 283 1.01 -17.08 -8.34
C GLN A 283 1.29 -15.71 -8.96
N ILE A 284 0.66 -14.69 -8.41
CA ILE A 284 0.84 -13.29 -8.82
C ILE A 284 1.63 -12.60 -7.72
N GLY A 285 2.69 -11.88 -8.11
CA GLY A 285 3.53 -11.12 -7.20
C GLY A 285 3.92 -9.78 -7.80
N SER A 286 4.73 -9.03 -7.05
CA SER A 286 5.37 -7.81 -7.52
C SER A 286 6.82 -7.82 -7.08
N SER A 287 7.72 -7.46 -7.99
CA SER A 287 9.16 -7.30 -7.71
C SER A 287 9.54 -5.83 -7.83
N THR A 288 10.38 -5.34 -6.93
CA THR A 288 10.86 -3.96 -6.93
C THR A 288 12.12 -3.87 -7.80
N SER A 289 12.05 -3.09 -8.89
CA SER A 289 13.19 -2.83 -9.76
C SER A 289 13.69 -1.40 -9.56
N THR A 290 14.99 -1.28 -9.33
CA THR A 290 15.66 0.00 -9.06
C THR A 290 16.25 0.55 -10.36
N GLU A 291 15.69 1.64 -10.88
CA GLU A 291 16.23 2.34 -12.04
C GLU A 291 17.11 3.50 -11.59
N LYS A 292 18.37 3.51 -12.05
CA LYS A 292 19.28 4.64 -11.86
C LYS A 292 19.19 5.59 -13.04
N TRP A 293 18.91 6.86 -12.76
CA TRP A 293 18.78 7.93 -13.73
C TRP A 293 19.88 8.96 -13.48
N ASN A 294 20.69 9.23 -14.50
CA ASN A 294 21.73 10.24 -14.41
C ASN A 294 21.25 11.52 -15.12
N PRO A 295 21.59 12.70 -14.57
CA PRO A 295 21.35 13.96 -15.25
C PRO A 295 22.19 14.07 -16.53
N VAL A 296 21.66 14.75 -17.55
CA VAL A 296 22.40 15.06 -18.78
C VAL A 296 23.49 16.10 -18.45
N GLU A 297 24.71 15.90 -18.99
CA GLU A 297 25.88 16.77 -18.76
C GLU A 297 25.54 18.25 -18.92
N ASN A 298 26.06 19.08 -17.99
CA ASN A 298 25.90 20.54 -17.82
C ASN A 298 24.94 21.05 -16.73
N LYS A 299 24.45 20.20 -15.82
CA LYS A 299 23.77 20.68 -14.59
C LYS A 299 24.20 19.86 -13.37
N GLU A 300 24.64 20.54 -12.32
CA GLU A 300 24.97 19.97 -11.00
C GLU A 300 23.70 19.41 -10.33
N PHE A 301 23.23 18.25 -10.79
CA PHE A 301 22.12 17.53 -10.18
C PHE A 301 22.57 16.20 -9.63
N ASP A 302 21.94 15.78 -8.55
CA ASP A 302 22.20 14.48 -7.93
C ASP A 302 21.60 13.33 -8.74
N GLN A 303 22.22 12.15 -8.62
CA GLN A 303 21.76 10.92 -9.24
C GLN A 303 20.41 10.47 -8.66
N LEU A 304 19.42 10.24 -9.52
CA LEU A 304 18.08 9.83 -9.09
C LEU A 304 17.93 8.31 -9.14
N VAL A 305 17.59 7.69 -8.02
CA VAL A 305 17.34 6.25 -7.90
C VAL A 305 15.84 6.03 -7.67
N VAL A 306 15.14 5.51 -8.69
CA VAL A 306 13.68 5.30 -8.65
C VAL A 306 13.38 3.81 -8.51
N SER A 307 12.74 3.43 -7.42
CA SER A 307 12.21 2.07 -7.21
C SER A 307 10.80 1.96 -7.81
N LYS A 308 10.61 1.06 -8.76
CA LYS A 308 9.31 0.78 -9.40
C LYS A 308 8.85 -0.63 -9.05
N HIS A 309 7.57 -0.78 -8.72
CA HIS A 309 6.93 -2.09 -8.58
C HIS A 309 6.60 -2.64 -9.97
N ILE A 310 7.18 -3.78 -10.31
CA ILE A 310 6.93 -4.50 -11.56
C ILE A 310 6.10 -5.75 -11.23
N PRO A 311 4.97 -5.98 -11.92
CA PRO A 311 4.19 -7.19 -11.71
C PRO A 311 4.99 -8.43 -12.15
N VAL A 312 4.88 -9.51 -11.40
CA VAL A 312 5.51 -10.81 -11.68
C VAL A 312 4.42 -11.88 -11.68
N LEU A 313 4.49 -12.75 -12.67
CA LEU A 313 3.61 -13.90 -12.81
C LEU A 313 4.46 -15.18 -12.81
N THR A 314 4.15 -16.09 -11.89
CA THR A 314 4.77 -17.40 -11.78
C THR A 314 3.71 -18.47 -12.00
N ILE A 315 3.94 -19.37 -12.95
CA ILE A 315 3.03 -20.47 -13.26
C ILE A 315 3.78 -21.79 -13.12
N TYR A 316 3.27 -22.68 -12.29
CA TYR A 316 3.75 -24.05 -12.19
C TYR A 316 2.88 -24.93 -13.06
N LEU A 317 3.50 -25.76 -13.89
CA LEU A 317 2.85 -26.83 -14.62
C LEU A 317 3.41 -28.17 -14.13
N CYS A 318 2.53 -29.07 -13.68
CA CYS A 318 2.90 -30.35 -13.07
C CYS A 318 2.11 -31.50 -13.71
N HIS A 319 2.75 -32.65 -13.90
CA HIS A 319 2.05 -33.88 -14.29
C HIS A 319 1.21 -34.48 -13.16
N GLU A 320 1.72 -34.39 -11.93
CA GLU A 320 1.06 -34.89 -10.73
C GLU A 320 0.59 -33.70 -9.86
N PRO A 321 -0.55 -33.83 -9.16
CA PRO A 321 -1.03 -32.77 -8.27
C PRO A 321 -0.05 -32.54 -7.12
N SER A 322 0.14 -31.28 -6.75
CA SER A 322 1.01 -30.87 -5.64
C SER A 322 0.17 -30.25 -4.51
N PRO A 323 -0.03 -30.96 -3.39
CA PRO A 323 -0.84 -30.48 -2.25
C PRO A 323 -0.29 -29.21 -1.60
N ASP A 324 1.02 -28.97 -1.69
CA ASP A 324 1.68 -27.79 -1.11
C ASP A 324 1.39 -26.54 -1.93
N LEU A 325 1.31 -26.65 -3.26
CA LEU A 325 1.01 -25.55 -4.15
C LEU A 325 -0.47 -25.17 -4.16
N GLU A 326 -1.38 -26.12 -3.90
CA GLU A 326 -2.84 -25.87 -3.76
C GLU A 326 -3.18 -24.92 -2.62
N LYS A 327 -2.41 -24.94 -1.53
CA LYS A 327 -2.65 -24.08 -0.36
C LYS A 327 -2.30 -22.61 -0.60
N VAL A 328 -1.39 -22.33 -1.54
CA VAL A 328 -0.75 -21.00 -1.70
C VAL A 328 -1.07 -20.35 -3.05
N SER A 329 -1.51 -21.12 -4.04
CA SER A 329 -1.60 -20.69 -5.44
C SER A 329 -3.01 -20.88 -6.00
N GLY A 330 -3.37 -20.12 -7.03
CA GLY A 330 -4.59 -20.37 -7.80
C GLY A 330 -4.44 -21.67 -8.59
N TYR A 331 -5.17 -22.72 -8.18
CA TYR A 331 -5.16 -24.02 -8.82
C TYR A 331 -6.14 -24.09 -10.01
N GLN A 332 -5.70 -24.75 -11.08
CA GLN A 332 -6.52 -25.09 -12.23
C GLN A 332 -6.27 -26.57 -12.61
N PRO A 333 -7.32 -27.41 -12.65
CA PRO A 333 -7.18 -28.83 -12.98
C PRO A 333 -6.86 -29.06 -14.47
N PRO A 334 -6.34 -30.26 -14.82
CA PRO A 334 -6.18 -30.69 -16.21
C PRO A 334 -7.49 -30.58 -16.99
N THR A 335 -7.39 -30.22 -18.27
CA THR A 335 -8.55 -30.06 -19.16
C THR A 335 -9.03 -31.39 -19.76
N LYS A 336 -8.20 -32.44 -19.69
CA LYS A 336 -8.63 -33.82 -20.00
C LYS A 336 -9.18 -34.50 -18.76
N GLU A 337 -10.42 -35.00 -18.84
CA GLU A 337 -10.91 -36.00 -17.89
C GLU A 337 -10.07 -37.28 -18.08
N GLY A 338 -9.43 -37.74 -17.00
CA GLY A 338 -8.74 -39.02 -17.02
C GLY A 338 -9.75 -40.13 -17.24
N THR A 339 -9.69 -40.79 -18.40
CA THR A 339 -10.17 -42.17 -18.53
C THR A 339 -9.34 -43.06 -17.61
N SER A 340 -9.77 -43.22 -16.37
CA SER A 340 -9.29 -44.29 -15.50
C SER A 340 -9.96 -45.60 -15.92
N SER A 341 -9.14 -46.49 -16.48
CA SER A 341 -9.43 -47.89 -16.71
C SER A 341 -9.45 -48.69 -15.39
N GLY A 342 -10.56 -49.41 -15.10
CA GLY A 342 -10.66 -50.52 -14.13
C GLY A 342 -10.54 -50.12 -12.64
N THR A 343 -11.35 -50.60 -11.71
CA THR A 343 -11.75 -52.00 -11.51
C THR A 343 -13.12 -52.05 -10.82
N ALA A 344 -14.02 -52.88 -11.34
CA ALA A 344 -15.28 -53.23 -10.70
C ALA A 344 -15.02 -53.99 -9.39
N GLY A 345 -15.46 -53.41 -8.27
CA GLY A 345 -15.58 -54.10 -6.99
C GLY A 345 -17.01 -54.57 -6.80
N THR A 346 -17.24 -55.84 -7.13
CA THR A 346 -18.39 -56.61 -6.66
C THR A 346 -18.33 -56.73 -5.14
N THR A 347 -19.40 -56.34 -4.44
CA THR A 347 -19.69 -56.90 -3.12
C THR A 347 -21.16 -57.23 -3.04
N THR A 348 -21.40 -58.53 -2.97
CA THR A 348 -22.60 -59.24 -2.54
C THR A 348 -23.08 -58.83 -1.16
#